data_AF-A0A2E7PKP1-F1
#
_entry.id   AF-A0A2E7PKP1-F1
#
_cell.length_a   1.000
_cell.length_b   1.000
_cell.length_c   1.000
_cell.angle_alpha   90.00
_cell.angle_beta   90.00
_cell.angle_gamma   90.00
#
_symmetry.space_group_name_H-M   'P 1'
#
loop_
_entity.id
_entity.type
_entity.pdbx_description
1 polymer ?
#
loop_
_entity_poly.entity_id
_entity_poly.type
_entity_poly.pdbx_seq_one_letter_code
_entity_poly.pdbx_strand_id
1 'polypeptide(L)' 'DQIPNIVFEDHPVPAKTNVLGAKGAGEAGVSGALPAVMNAMADALAEFGVDNIDMPATPEKVWQAIHG' A
#
# COMPACT_ATOMS: atom_id res chain seq x y z
N ASP A 1 3.45 8.07 16.60
CA ASP A 1 4.79 7.50 16.32
C ASP A 1 4.76 6.35 15.31
N GLN A 2 3.62 5.68 15.09
CA GLN A 2 3.51 4.56 14.14
C GLN A 2 3.10 4.93 12.69
N ILE A 3 2.90 6.22 12.38
CA ILE A 3 2.53 6.66 11.03
C ILE A 3 3.82 6.98 10.25
N PRO A 4 4.05 6.40 9.07
CA PRO A 4 5.24 6.70 8.27
C PRO A 4 5.20 8.14 7.75
N ASN A 5 6.34 8.65 7.28
CA ASN A 5 6.36 9.92 6.56
C ASN A 5 5.52 9.78 5.28
N ILE A 6 4.58 10.71 5.08
CA ILE A 6 3.71 10.74 3.90
C ILE A 6 4.24 11.83 2.94
N VAL A 7 4.52 11.42 1.71
CA VAL A 7 4.88 12.32 0.60
C VAL A 7 3.70 12.43 -0.34
N PHE A 8 3.46 13.62 -0.89
CA PHE A 8 2.37 13.90 -1.82
C PHE A 8 2.93 14.35 -3.17
N GLU A 9 2.38 13.78 -4.24
CA GLU A 9 2.60 14.19 -5.62
C GLU A 9 1.25 14.22 -6.34
N ASP A 10 1.10 15.09 -7.35
CA ASP A 10 -0.11 15.22 -8.13
C ASP A 10 0.15 15.15 -9.63
N HIS A 11 -0.79 14.53 -10.35
CA HIS A 11 -0.80 14.49 -11.81
C HIS A 11 -2.23 14.77 -12.30
N PRO A 12 -2.58 16.05 -12.52
CA PRO A 12 -3.95 16.45 -12.80
C PRO A 12 -4.40 15.99 -14.19
N VAL A 13 -5.44 15.16 -14.22
CA VAL A 13 -6.18 14.81 -15.44
C VAL A 13 -7.65 15.16 -15.22
N PRO A 14 -8.14 16.31 -15.74
CA PRO A 14 -9.50 16.76 -15.48
C PRO A 14 -10.59 15.78 -15.93
N ALA A 15 -11.67 15.66 -15.16
CA ALA A 15 -12.85 14.91 -15.54
C ALA A 15 -13.61 15.61 -16.67
N LYS A 16 -14.06 14.86 -17.68
CA LYS A 16 -14.87 15.40 -18.79
C LYS A 16 -16.37 15.40 -18.50
N THR A 17 -16.78 14.84 -17.36
CA THR A 17 -18.19 14.53 -17.04
C THR A 17 -18.87 15.53 -16.10
N ASN A 18 -18.12 16.49 -15.56
CA ASN A 18 -18.66 17.55 -14.72
C ASN A 18 -17.96 18.89 -15.01
N VAL A 19 -18.68 20.00 -14.78
CA VAL A 19 -18.22 21.36 -15.10
C VAL A 19 -17.00 21.82 -14.29
N LEU A 20 -16.73 21.16 -13.16
CA LEU A 20 -15.58 21.49 -12.31
C LEU A 20 -14.31 20.77 -12.74
N GLY A 21 -14.41 19.76 -13.62
CA GLY A 21 -13.28 18.88 -13.95
C GLY A 21 -12.78 18.03 -12.77
N ALA A 22 -13.53 17.96 -11.67
CA ALA A 22 -13.10 17.35 -10.42
C ALA A 22 -13.33 15.83 -10.40
N LYS A 23 -12.54 15.12 -9.61
CA LYS A 23 -12.68 13.68 -9.30
C LYS A 23 -12.66 13.51 -7.78
N GLY A 24 -13.44 12.55 -7.27
CA GLY A 24 -13.35 12.15 -5.87
C GLY A 24 -12.02 11.44 -5.61
N ALA A 25 -11.37 11.76 -4.48
CA ALA A 25 -10.07 11.18 -4.10
C ALA A 25 -9.99 10.78 -2.61
N GLY A 26 -11.09 10.92 -1.85
CA GLY A 26 -11.08 10.68 -0.40
C GLY A 26 -10.65 9.25 -0.01
N GLU A 27 -10.94 8.27 -0.86
CA GLU A 27 -10.56 6.87 -0.65
C GLU A 27 -9.26 6.48 -1.37
N ALA A 28 -8.74 7.33 -2.27
CA ALA A 28 -7.61 6.97 -3.13
C ALA A 28 -6.36 6.57 -2.33
N GLY A 29 -6.11 7.25 -1.21
CA GLY A 29 -5.01 6.93 -0.30
C GLY A 29 -5.15 5.55 0.34
N VAL A 30 -6.31 5.24 0.94
CA VAL A 30 -6.52 3.94 1.60
C VAL A 30 -6.54 2.80 0.59
N SER A 31 -7.17 2.99 -0.57
CA SER A 31 -7.23 1.97 -1.63
C SER A 31 -5.85 1.65 -2.19
N GLY A 32 -4.97 2.65 -2.36
CA GLY A 32 -3.62 2.46 -2.86
C GLY A 32 -2.63 1.96 -1.79
N ALA A 33 -2.79 2.40 -0.53
CA ALA A 33 -1.82 2.12 0.52
C ALA A 33 -1.75 0.64 0.91
N LEU A 34 -2.90 -0.05 1.02
CA LEU A 34 -2.94 -1.47 1.41
C LEU A 34 -2.11 -2.36 0.46
N PRO A 35 -2.38 -2.40 -0.86
CA PRO A 35 -1.61 -3.22 -1.77
C PRO A 35 -0.15 -2.76 -1.91
N ALA A 36 0.12 -1.44 -1.84
CA ALA A 36 1.49 -0.93 -1.89
C ALA A 36 2.36 -1.49 -0.75
N VAL A 37 1.84 -1.47 0.48
CA VAL A 37 2.56 -1.99 1.66
C VAL A 37 2.69 -3.52 1.59
N MET A 38 1.64 -4.24 1.22
CA MET A 38 1.69 -5.71 1.16
C MET A 38 2.62 -6.22 0.05
N ASN A 39 2.65 -5.56 -1.10
CA ASN A 39 3.59 -5.90 -2.16
C ASN A 39 5.04 -5.61 -1.74
N ALA A 40 5.30 -4.52 -1.01
CA ALA A 40 6.62 -4.24 -0.47
C ALA A 40 7.06 -5.29 0.56
N MET A 41 6.13 -5.78 1.39
CA MET A 41 6.40 -6.89 2.31
C MET A 41 6.72 -8.19 1.57
N ALA A 42 5.95 -8.54 0.53
CA ALA A 42 6.21 -9.74 -0.27
C ALA A 42 7.56 -9.65 -0.99
N ASP A 43 7.88 -8.50 -1.59
CA ASP A 43 9.18 -8.25 -2.24
C ASP A 43 10.35 -8.41 -1.25
N ALA A 44 10.25 -7.81 -0.05
CA ALA A 44 11.28 -7.91 0.97
C ALA A 44 11.46 -9.34 1.52
N LEU A 45 10.39 -10.13 1.59
CA LEU A 45 10.44 -11.49 2.14
C LEU A 45 10.81 -12.55 1.09
N ALA A 46 10.83 -12.20 -0.20
CA ALA A 46 11.20 -13.12 -1.27
C ALA A 46 12.61 -13.71 -1.10
N GLU A 47 13.55 -12.97 -0.48
CA GLU A 47 14.90 -13.47 -0.18
C GLU A 47 14.93 -14.63 0.81
N PHE A 48 13.85 -14.81 1.59
CA PHE A 48 13.64 -15.91 2.52
C PHE A 48 12.78 -17.05 1.92
N GLY A 49 12.45 -16.98 0.62
CA GLY A 49 11.60 -17.97 -0.04
C GLY A 49 10.10 -17.84 0.28
N VAL A 50 9.68 -16.67 0.77
CA VAL A 50 8.28 -16.38 1.09
C VAL A 50 7.64 -15.65 -0.09
N ASP A 51 6.65 -16.29 -0.72
CA ASP A 51 5.95 -15.68 -1.87
C ASP A 51 4.91 -14.62 -1.48
N ASN A 52 4.29 -14.76 -0.31
CA ASN A 52 3.26 -13.83 0.19
C ASN A 52 3.05 -13.99 1.71
N ILE A 53 2.46 -12.96 2.33
CA ILE A 53 2.04 -12.96 3.74
C ILE A 53 0.60 -12.44 3.87
N ASP A 54 -0.24 -13.16 4.62
CA ASP A 54 -1.62 -12.76 4.83
C ASP A 54 -1.76 -11.55 5.76
N MET A 55 -2.63 -10.62 5.37
CA MET A 55 -3.02 -9.49 6.22
C MET A 55 -3.72 -9.94 7.52
N PRO A 56 -3.57 -9.21 8.63
CA PRO A 56 -2.57 -8.16 8.83
C PRO A 56 -1.17 -8.78 8.97
N ALA A 57 -0.15 -8.15 8.39
CA ALA A 57 1.25 -8.55 8.50
C ALA A 57 1.81 -8.18 9.88
N THR A 58 1.38 -8.90 10.92
CA THR A 58 1.87 -8.67 12.29
C THR A 58 3.34 -9.07 12.41
N PRO A 59 4.11 -8.47 13.35
CA PRO A 59 5.50 -8.86 13.58
C PRO A 59 5.69 -10.37 13.83
N GLU A 60 4.73 -11.01 14.52
CA GLU A 60 4.73 -12.46 14.74
C GLU A 60 4.63 -13.26 13.43
N LYS A 61 3.69 -12.92 12.55
CA LYS A 61 3.56 -13.61 11.25
C LYS A 61 4.79 -13.40 10.37
N VAL A 62 5.37 -12.20 10.39
CA VAL A 62 6.61 -11.90 9.66
C VAL A 62 7.76 -12.74 10.21
N TRP A 63 7.90 -12.81 11.53
CA TRP A 63 8.95 -13.61 12.17
C TRP A 63 8.80 -15.10 11.82
N GLN A 64 7.58 -15.64 11.89
CA GLN A 64 7.28 -17.03 11.50
C GLN A 64 7.57 -17.29 10.03
N ALA A 65 7.24 -16.34 9.14
CA ALA A 65 7.52 -16.48 7.70
C ALA A 65 9.02 -16.55 7.41
N ILE A 66 9.86 -15.84 8.18
CA ILE A 66 11.32 -15.83 7.99
C ILE A 66 12.00 -17.08 8.58
N HIS A 67 11.47 -17.67 9.66
CA HIS A 67 12.14 -18.72 10.45
C HIS A 67 11.44 -20.08 10.42
N GLY A 68 10.35 -20.22 9.66
CA GLY A 68 9.56 -21.44 9.52
C GLY A 68 10.31 -22.59 8.86
#